data_AF-A0A3D0M030-F1
#
_entry.id   AF-A0A3D0M030-F1
#
_cell.length_a   1.000
_cell.length_b   1.000
_cell.length_c   1.000
_cell.angle_alpha   90.00
_cell.angle_beta   90.00
_cell.angle_gamma   90.00
#
_symmetry.space_group_name_H-M   'P 1'
#
loop_
_entity.id
_entity.type
_entity.pdbx_description
1 polymer ?
#
loop_
_entity_poly.entity_id
_entity_poly.type
_entity_poly.pdbx_seq_one_letter_code
_entity_poly.pdbx_strand_id
1 'polypeptide(L)'
;MFQEESMKKIFSFLLCLLFLFAAASPAAWADGDGNFDNGGGGMGNGEAGRNFWNPGQDGVRVTLVRASDNTPVTTPIDLTNKNESNIYMHFGKKSKLHYRNGASLVPSQSRYNYIVPKKGLPTIITDNGNANITAIKRYFCSSDTLKRIAAHFNASYSTLINGNYKLLIEPIAYFTFGGRRYAMTATEAAI
;
A
#
# COMPACT_ATOMS: atom_id res chain seq x y z
N MET A 1 -48.91 11.37 29.44
CA MET A 1 -47.99 10.29 29.88
C MET A 1 -47.76 9.25 28.78
N PHE A 2 -48.79 8.56 28.26
CA PHE A 2 -48.63 7.54 27.20
C PHE A 2 -48.06 8.03 25.86
N GLN A 3 -48.38 9.25 25.42
CA GLN A 3 -47.83 9.80 24.16
C GLN A 3 -46.37 10.26 24.24
N GLU A 4 -45.89 10.59 25.44
CA GLU A 4 -44.51 11.03 25.66
C GLU A 4 -43.56 9.82 25.68
N GLU A 5 -44.02 8.72 26.26
CA GLU A 5 -43.41 7.39 26.20
C GLU A 5 -43.26 6.89 24.75
N SER A 6 -44.28 7.04 23.92
CA SER A 6 -44.22 6.61 22.50
C SER A 6 -43.26 7.48 21.68
N MET A 7 -43.22 8.79 21.93
CA MET A 7 -42.29 9.72 21.26
C MET A 7 -40.83 9.41 21.59
N LYS A 8 -40.52 9.05 22.85
CA LYS A 8 -39.16 8.66 23.28
C LYS A 8 -38.71 7.35 22.61
N LYS A 9 -39.62 6.39 22.42
CA LYS A 9 -39.33 5.13 21.71
C LYS A 9 -39.09 5.34 20.22
N ILE A 10 -39.87 6.21 19.57
CA ILE A 10 -39.68 6.59 18.16
C ILE A 10 -38.34 7.31 18.00
N PHE A 11 -38.03 8.26 18.89
CA PHE A 11 -36.76 8.99 18.85
C PHE A 11 -35.56 8.06 19.06
N SER A 12 -35.63 7.14 20.02
CA SER A 12 -34.58 6.14 20.25
C SER A 12 -34.40 5.22 19.05
N PHE A 13 -35.48 4.80 18.40
CA PHE A 13 -35.42 3.98 17.18
C PHE A 13 -34.76 4.73 16.02
N LEU A 14 -35.12 6.00 15.81
CA LEU A 14 -34.49 6.87 14.80
C LEU A 14 -33.00 7.07 15.08
N LEU A 15 -32.62 7.21 16.35
CA LEU A 15 -31.23 7.37 16.75
C LEU A 15 -30.42 6.09 16.46
N CYS A 16 -30.95 4.91 16.79
CA CYS A 16 -30.33 3.62 16.45
C CYS A 16 -30.18 3.44 14.93
N LEU A 17 -31.18 3.84 14.16
CA LEU A 17 -31.14 3.77 12.70
C LEU A 17 -30.06 4.71 12.13
N LEU A 18 -29.93 5.93 12.66
CA LEU A 18 -28.88 6.88 12.28
C LEU A 18 -27.47 6.30 12.55
N PHE A 19 -27.27 5.65 13.70
CA PHE A 19 -25.99 5.00 14.00
C PHE A 19 -25.69 3.80 13.09
N LEU A 20 -26.70 3.03 12.68
CA LEU A 20 -26.53 1.95 11.70
C LEU A 20 -26.12 2.49 10.32
N PHE A 21 -26.71 3.60 9.87
CA PHE A 21 -26.32 4.25 8.62
C PHE A 21 -24.94 4.92 8.71
N ALA A 22 -24.58 5.49 9.86
CA ALA A 22 -23.25 6.08 10.07
C ALA A 22 -22.14 5.01 10.15
N ALA A 23 -22.45 3.81 10.64
CA ALA A 23 -21.53 2.67 10.67
C ALA A 23 -21.40 1.97 9.32
N ALA A 24 -22.32 2.21 8.37
CA ALA A 24 -22.18 1.77 7.00
C ALA A 24 -21.11 2.62 6.30
N SER A 25 -19.85 2.24 6.47
CA SER A 25 -18.74 2.82 5.71
C SER A 25 -19.04 2.68 4.21
N PRO A 26 -18.97 3.74 3.40
CA PRO A 26 -19.10 3.59 1.95
C PRO A 26 -18.03 2.61 1.50
N ALA A 27 -18.45 1.55 0.81
CA ALA A 27 -17.52 0.65 0.16
C ALA A 27 -16.72 1.49 -0.86
N ALA A 28 -15.48 1.82 -0.51
CA ALA A 28 -14.54 2.43 -1.44
C ALA A 28 -14.11 1.35 -2.42
N TRP A 29 -14.85 1.24 -3.53
CA TRP A 29 -14.43 0.44 -4.67
C TRP A 29 -13.22 1.16 -5.28
N ALA A 30 -12.04 0.59 -5.11
CA ALA A 30 -10.88 0.98 -5.89
C ALA A 30 -11.10 0.51 -7.34
N ASP A 31 -11.97 1.21 -8.05
CA ASP A 31 -12.21 1.03 -9.47
C ASP A 31 -11.10 1.75 -10.24
N GLY A 32 -10.33 0.99 -11.00
CA GLY A 32 -9.20 1.48 -11.75
C GLY A 32 -8.71 0.40 -12.70
N ASP A 33 -8.14 0.80 -13.84
CA ASP A 33 -7.74 -0.08 -14.95
C ASP A 33 -6.66 -1.14 -14.60
N GLY A 34 -6.31 -1.30 -13.32
CA GLY A 34 -5.30 -2.24 -12.84
C GLY A 34 -3.87 -1.84 -13.18
N ASN A 35 -3.68 -0.70 -13.87
CA ASN A 35 -2.38 -0.14 -14.18
C ASN A 35 -1.78 0.59 -12.96
N PHE A 36 -0.46 0.53 -12.87
CA PHE A 36 0.29 1.31 -11.90
C PHE A 36 0.14 2.81 -12.22
N ASP A 37 -0.23 3.60 -11.23
CA ASP A 37 -0.22 5.06 -11.25
C ASP A 37 0.91 5.59 -10.35
N ASN A 38 1.25 6.86 -10.53
CA ASN A 38 2.22 7.51 -9.68
C ASN A 38 1.52 7.96 -8.39
N GLY A 39 1.91 7.40 -7.25
CA GLY A 39 1.46 7.91 -5.96
C GLY A 39 1.85 9.39 -5.81
N GLY A 40 0.95 10.21 -5.26
CA GLY A 40 1.16 11.64 -5.03
C GLY A 40 0.46 12.12 -3.76
N GLY A 41 1.03 13.15 -3.11
CA GLY A 41 0.47 13.76 -1.91
C GLY A 41 1.43 14.78 -1.26
N GLY A 42 0.87 15.81 -0.62
CA GLY A 42 1.62 16.87 0.08
C GLY A 42 2.15 16.40 1.43
N MET A 43 3.18 15.56 1.45
CA MET A 43 3.74 14.96 2.68
C MET A 43 4.86 15.80 3.35
N GLY A 44 5.15 17.00 2.84
CA GLY A 44 6.29 17.83 3.27
C GLY A 44 6.03 18.92 4.31
N ASN A 45 4.77 19.22 4.64
CA ASN A 45 4.40 20.40 5.45
C ASN A 45 4.10 20.09 6.94
N GLY A 46 4.82 19.15 7.53
CA GLY A 46 4.69 18.86 8.97
C GLY A 46 5.58 19.74 9.84
N GLU A 47 5.41 19.63 11.16
CA GLU A 47 6.28 20.33 12.11
C GLU A 47 7.76 20.02 11.88
N ALA A 48 8.57 21.09 11.84
CA ALA A 48 10.00 21.04 11.55
C ALA A 48 10.72 19.98 12.40
N GLY A 49 11.42 19.07 11.73
CA GLY A 49 12.21 18.01 12.37
C GLY A 49 11.40 16.87 12.99
N ARG A 50 10.06 16.96 13.07
CA ARG A 50 9.21 15.89 13.65
C ARG A 50 8.38 15.16 12.61
N ASN A 51 7.86 15.86 11.62
CA ASN A 51 6.91 15.32 10.65
C ASN A 51 7.33 15.74 9.23
N PHE A 52 7.93 14.85 8.47
CA PHE A 52 8.38 15.16 7.11
C PHE A 52 8.59 13.90 6.27
N TRP A 53 8.43 14.06 4.97
CA TRP A 53 8.91 13.15 3.94
C TRP A 53 9.88 13.92 3.03
N ASN A 54 10.96 13.28 2.59
CA ASN A 54 11.85 13.87 1.59
C ASN A 54 11.71 13.16 0.23
N PRO A 55 11.77 13.90 -0.88
CA PRO A 55 11.76 13.31 -2.21
C PRO A 55 12.78 12.17 -2.38
N GLY A 56 12.30 11.05 -2.93
CA GLY A 56 13.10 9.84 -3.12
C GLY A 56 13.28 8.98 -1.87
N GLN A 57 12.61 9.29 -0.75
CA GLN A 57 12.41 8.33 0.35
C GLN A 57 11.22 7.43 0.02
N ASP A 58 11.38 6.64 -1.04
CA ASP A 58 10.34 5.82 -1.62
C ASP A 58 10.84 4.40 -1.94
N GLY A 59 9.87 3.53 -2.19
CA GLY A 59 10.07 2.15 -2.58
C GLY A 59 8.82 1.57 -3.19
N VAL A 60 8.85 0.26 -3.44
CA VAL A 60 7.66 -0.49 -3.86
C VAL A 60 7.51 -1.77 -3.06
N ARG A 61 6.26 -2.16 -2.79
CA ARG A 61 5.89 -3.51 -2.45
C ARG A 61 5.52 -4.25 -3.72
N VAL A 62 6.15 -5.40 -3.95
CA VAL A 62 5.93 -6.25 -5.12
C VAL A 62 5.27 -7.53 -4.65
N THR A 63 4.17 -7.91 -5.30
CA THR A 63 3.44 -9.14 -5.04
C THR A 63 3.19 -9.87 -6.35
N LEU A 64 3.47 -11.17 -6.43
CA LEU A 64 3.03 -11.99 -7.55
C LEU A 64 1.57 -12.39 -7.35
N VAL A 65 0.75 -12.13 -8.36
CA VAL A 65 -0.71 -12.30 -8.31
C VAL A 65 -1.15 -13.18 -9.47
N ARG A 66 -1.99 -14.19 -9.21
CA ARG A 66 -2.58 -15.02 -10.25
C ARG A 66 -3.54 -14.20 -11.10
N ALA A 67 -3.43 -14.31 -12.42
CA ALA A 67 -4.18 -13.47 -13.34
C ALA A 67 -5.69 -13.77 -13.36
N SER A 68 -6.07 -15.03 -13.20
CA SER A 68 -7.46 -15.51 -13.32
C SER A 68 -8.39 -15.00 -12.24
N ASP A 69 -7.89 -14.79 -11.01
CA ASP A 69 -8.73 -14.51 -9.83
C ASP A 69 -8.16 -13.40 -8.92
N ASN A 70 -7.04 -12.78 -9.32
CA ASN A 70 -6.33 -11.78 -8.53
C ASN A 70 -5.87 -12.29 -7.15
N THR A 71 -5.60 -13.59 -7.00
CA THR A 71 -5.08 -14.15 -5.74
C THR A 71 -3.58 -13.84 -5.59
N PRO A 72 -3.14 -13.21 -4.49
CA PRO A 72 -1.72 -13.15 -4.14
C PRO A 72 -1.17 -14.56 -3.93
N VAL A 73 -0.12 -14.95 -4.66
CA VAL A 73 0.48 -16.30 -4.57
C VAL A 73 1.85 -16.31 -3.90
N THR A 74 2.33 -15.14 -3.48
CA THR A 74 3.60 -14.95 -2.78
C THR A 74 3.44 -14.06 -1.58
N THR A 75 4.29 -14.22 -0.57
CA THR A 75 4.51 -13.15 0.41
C THR A 75 5.14 -11.95 -0.32
N PRO A 76 4.60 -10.73 -0.17
CA PRO A 76 5.15 -9.54 -0.79
C PRO A 76 6.61 -9.25 -0.37
N ILE A 77 7.39 -8.70 -1.28
CA ILE A 77 8.74 -8.17 -1.02
C ILE A 77 8.73 -6.65 -1.16
N ASP A 78 9.56 -5.95 -0.37
CA ASP A 78 9.69 -4.50 -0.48
C ASP A 78 11.06 -4.16 -1.07
N LEU A 79 11.08 -3.31 -2.09
CA LEU A 79 12.27 -2.82 -2.77
C LEU A 79 12.45 -1.32 -2.50
N THR A 80 13.69 -0.88 -2.23
CA THR A 80 14.02 0.56 -2.11
C THR A 80 15.47 0.84 -2.49
N ASN A 81 15.74 2.05 -2.95
CA ASN A 81 17.11 2.55 -3.17
C ASN A 81 17.77 3.06 -1.87
N LYS A 82 17.05 3.09 -0.75
CA LYS A 82 17.51 3.69 0.51
C LYS A 82 17.90 2.63 1.54
N ASN A 83 18.69 3.06 2.52
CA ASN A 83 18.92 2.27 3.73
C ASN A 83 17.78 2.57 4.73
N GLU A 84 16.83 1.64 4.82
CA GLU A 84 15.66 1.73 5.69
C GLU A 84 15.78 0.77 6.89
N SER A 85 17.00 0.59 7.40
CA SER A 85 17.26 -0.25 8.58
C SER A 85 16.75 0.33 9.90
N ASN A 86 16.45 1.63 9.93
CA ASN A 86 16.02 2.39 11.11
C ASN A 86 14.51 2.70 11.12
N ILE A 87 13.71 1.95 10.36
CA ILE A 87 12.24 2.01 10.44
C ILE A 87 11.79 1.56 11.83
N TYR A 88 11.08 2.44 12.53
CA TYR A 88 10.54 2.22 13.86
C TYR A 88 9.24 1.40 13.84
N MET A 89 8.38 1.66 12.85
CA MET A 89 7.13 0.94 12.68
C MET A 89 6.82 0.74 11.20
N HIS A 90 6.33 -0.45 10.89
CA HIS A 90 5.79 -0.79 9.58
C HIS A 90 4.59 -1.73 9.74
N PHE A 91 3.91 -2.02 8.65
CA PHE A 91 2.90 -3.08 8.61
C PHE A 91 3.48 -4.37 8.04
N GLY A 92 2.82 -5.50 8.34
CA GLY A 92 3.21 -6.81 7.82
C GLY A 92 3.32 -6.84 6.29
N LYS A 93 3.96 -7.88 5.75
CA LYS A 93 4.07 -8.08 4.29
C LYS A 93 2.72 -8.54 3.72
N LYS A 94 1.82 -7.59 3.51
CA LYS A 94 0.50 -7.79 2.92
C LYS A 94 0.30 -6.76 1.81
N SER A 95 -0.31 -7.19 0.72
CA SER A 95 -0.73 -6.30 -0.37
C SER A 95 -2.16 -5.84 -0.19
N LYS A 96 -2.60 -4.82 -0.95
CA LYS A 96 -3.99 -4.35 -0.99
C LYS A 96 -5.00 -5.47 -1.22
N LEU A 97 -4.62 -6.52 -1.94
CA LEU A 97 -5.50 -7.67 -2.20
C LEU A 97 -5.68 -8.55 -0.96
N HIS A 98 -4.68 -8.63 -0.07
CA HIS A 98 -4.85 -9.28 1.23
C HIS A 98 -5.81 -8.48 2.11
N TYR A 99 -5.62 -7.15 2.18
CA TYR A 99 -6.48 -6.26 2.97
C TYR A 99 -7.92 -6.26 2.44
N ARG A 100 -8.11 -6.18 1.13
CA ARG A 100 -9.42 -6.32 0.47
C ARG A 100 -10.11 -7.65 0.83
N ASN A 101 -9.34 -8.71 1.03
CA ASN A 101 -9.85 -10.03 1.39
C ASN A 101 -9.93 -10.25 2.92
N GLY A 102 -10.00 -9.18 3.72
CA GLY A 102 -10.29 -9.23 5.16
C GLY A 102 -9.07 -9.36 6.07
N ALA A 103 -7.84 -9.26 5.54
CA ALA A 103 -6.67 -9.28 6.40
C ALA A 103 -6.62 -8.03 7.29
N SER A 104 -6.43 -8.20 8.60
CA SER A 104 -6.31 -7.05 9.51
C SER A 104 -5.02 -6.27 9.28
N LEU A 105 -5.12 -4.94 9.40
CA LEU A 105 -3.98 -4.03 9.47
C LEU A 105 -3.38 -4.10 10.88
N VAL A 106 -2.14 -4.59 10.97
CA VAL A 106 -1.46 -4.83 12.25
C VAL A 106 -0.10 -4.14 12.22
N PRO A 107 0.14 -3.13 13.07
CA PRO A 107 1.43 -2.46 13.14
C PRO A 107 2.48 -3.40 13.77
N SER A 108 3.71 -3.28 13.30
CA SER A 108 4.85 -4.04 13.80
C SER A 108 6.05 -3.12 14.04
N GLN A 109 6.73 -3.36 15.16
CA GLN A 109 8.02 -2.75 15.49
C GLN A 109 9.17 -3.74 15.32
N SER A 110 8.91 -4.90 14.71
CA SER A 110 9.95 -5.83 14.31
C SER A 110 10.90 -5.18 13.31
N ARG A 111 12.08 -5.79 13.10
CA ARG A 111 13.01 -5.34 12.06
C ARG A 111 12.31 -5.28 10.70
N TYR A 112 12.31 -4.09 10.10
CA TYR A 112 11.83 -3.91 8.74
C TYR A 112 12.78 -4.58 7.74
N ASN A 113 12.24 -5.45 6.90
CA ASN A 113 13.00 -6.16 5.87
C ASN A 113 12.72 -5.55 4.50
N TYR A 114 13.78 -5.25 3.76
CA TYR A 114 13.71 -4.66 2.42
C TYR A 114 14.89 -5.16 1.59
N ILE A 115 14.79 -5.01 0.28
CA ILE A 115 15.84 -5.36 -0.68
C ILE A 115 16.29 -4.09 -1.39
N VAL A 116 17.60 -3.88 -1.45
CA VAL A 116 18.20 -2.85 -2.32
C VAL A 116 18.49 -3.51 -3.67
N PRO A 117 17.76 -3.17 -4.74
CA PRO A 117 17.94 -3.84 -6.02
C PRO A 117 19.25 -3.41 -6.69
N LYS A 118 19.94 -4.37 -7.33
CA LYS A 118 21.21 -4.09 -8.05
C LYS A 118 21.05 -3.00 -9.11
N LYS A 119 19.93 -3.03 -9.84
CA LYS A 119 19.50 -1.93 -10.71
C LYS A 119 18.58 -1.04 -9.88
N GLY A 120 19.02 0.19 -9.60
CA GLY A 120 18.24 1.13 -8.81
C GLY A 120 16.84 1.34 -9.38
N LEU A 121 15.86 1.45 -8.49
CA LEU A 121 14.48 1.79 -8.84
C LEU A 121 14.44 3.18 -9.50
N PRO A 122 13.59 3.38 -10.52
CA PRO A 122 13.17 4.73 -10.87
C PRO A 122 12.43 5.37 -9.69
N THR A 123 12.36 6.70 -9.65
CA THR A 123 11.52 7.41 -8.67
C THR A 123 10.07 6.96 -8.81
N ILE A 124 9.48 6.57 -7.69
CA ILE A 124 8.15 5.99 -7.56
C ILE A 124 7.16 7.07 -7.09
N ILE A 125 7.56 7.86 -6.09
CA ILE A 125 6.74 8.92 -5.47
C ILE A 125 7.39 10.27 -5.73
N THR A 126 6.60 11.25 -6.14
CA THR A 126 7.01 12.66 -6.34
C THR A 126 5.99 13.57 -5.68
N ASP A 127 6.42 14.74 -5.17
CA ASP A 127 5.53 15.71 -4.51
C ASP A 127 4.31 16.09 -5.36
N ASN A 128 4.50 16.24 -6.67
CA ASN A 128 3.46 16.70 -7.59
C ASN A 128 2.70 15.55 -8.28
N GLY A 129 2.91 14.30 -7.86
CA GLY A 129 2.30 13.13 -8.51
C GLY A 129 2.63 13.01 -10.00
N ASN A 130 3.85 13.36 -10.41
CA ASN A 130 4.33 13.35 -11.80
C ASN A 130 5.52 12.40 -11.99
N ALA A 131 5.56 11.30 -11.25
CA ALA A 131 6.60 10.29 -11.42
C ALA A 131 6.59 9.72 -12.85
N ASN A 132 7.77 9.38 -13.38
CA ASN A 132 7.93 8.93 -14.77
C ASN A 132 7.40 7.49 -14.95
N ILE A 133 6.10 7.39 -15.23
CA ILE A 133 5.41 6.10 -15.40
C ILE A 133 6.06 5.23 -16.48
N THR A 134 6.59 5.82 -17.55
CA THR A 134 7.30 5.10 -18.62
C THR A 134 8.57 4.44 -18.09
N ALA A 135 9.35 5.14 -17.27
CA ALA A 135 10.54 4.58 -16.64
C ALA A 135 10.20 3.45 -15.66
N ILE A 136 9.11 3.60 -14.89
CA ILE A 136 8.61 2.58 -13.97
C ILE A 136 8.17 1.33 -14.73
N LYS A 137 7.32 1.47 -15.76
CA LYS A 137 6.91 0.36 -16.64
C LYS A 137 8.12 -0.33 -17.28
N ARG A 138 9.05 0.45 -17.83
CA ARG A 138 10.30 -0.09 -18.41
C ARG A 138 11.13 -0.86 -17.39
N TYR A 139 11.17 -0.41 -16.13
CA TYR A 139 11.89 -1.11 -15.07
C TYR A 139 11.27 -2.48 -14.79
N PHE A 140 9.96 -2.52 -14.49
CA PHE A 140 9.26 -3.74 -14.09
C PHE A 140 8.95 -4.71 -15.25
N CYS A 141 8.97 -4.23 -16.50
CA CYS A 141 8.86 -5.09 -17.68
C CYS A 141 10.22 -5.56 -18.23
N SER A 142 11.35 -5.11 -17.66
CA SER A 142 12.66 -5.55 -18.15
C SER A 142 12.99 -6.97 -17.71
N SER A 143 13.56 -7.77 -18.62
CA SER A 143 13.88 -9.18 -18.37
C SER A 143 14.85 -9.39 -17.21
N ASP A 144 15.86 -8.53 -17.03
CA ASP A 144 16.78 -8.59 -15.90
C ASP A 144 16.07 -8.33 -14.56
N THR A 145 15.22 -7.31 -14.48
CA THR A 145 14.41 -7.03 -13.28
C THR A 145 13.48 -8.21 -12.97
N LEU A 146 12.76 -8.73 -13.97
CA LEU A 146 11.85 -9.86 -13.78
C LEU A 146 12.59 -11.13 -13.32
N LYS A 147 13.78 -11.43 -13.84
CA LYS A 147 14.61 -12.55 -13.37
C LYS A 147 15.00 -12.39 -11.89
N ARG A 148 15.36 -11.17 -11.45
CA ARG A 148 15.70 -10.88 -10.05
C ARG A 148 14.49 -11.00 -9.13
N ILE A 149 13.36 -10.45 -9.53
CA ILE A 149 12.09 -10.55 -8.78
C ILE A 149 11.67 -12.02 -8.67
N ALA A 150 11.75 -12.79 -9.76
CA ALA A 150 11.41 -14.22 -9.76
C ALA A 150 12.25 -15.00 -8.73
N ALA A 151 13.56 -14.72 -8.66
CA ALA A 151 14.45 -15.35 -7.68
C ALA A 151 14.02 -15.08 -6.23
N HIS A 152 13.58 -13.85 -5.91
CA HIS A 152 13.06 -13.52 -4.58
C HIS A 152 11.75 -14.24 -4.22
N PHE A 153 10.95 -14.61 -5.23
CA PHE A 153 9.72 -15.36 -5.04
C PHE A 153 9.90 -16.88 -5.14
N ASN A 154 11.12 -17.38 -5.32
CA ASN A 154 11.39 -18.78 -5.66
C ASN A 154 10.57 -19.24 -6.89
N ALA A 155 10.42 -18.34 -7.86
CA ALA A 155 9.72 -18.57 -9.13
C ALA A 155 10.72 -18.52 -10.29
N SER A 156 10.34 -19.06 -11.45
CA SER A 156 11.12 -18.93 -12.67
C SER A 156 10.74 -17.65 -13.43
N TYR A 157 11.68 -17.14 -14.24
CA TYR A 157 11.37 -16.07 -15.19
C TYR A 157 10.24 -16.45 -16.15
N SER A 158 10.19 -17.71 -16.60
CA SER A 158 9.12 -18.22 -17.47
C SER A 158 7.75 -18.13 -16.80
N THR A 159 7.65 -18.38 -15.48
CA THR A 159 6.40 -18.20 -14.73
C THR A 159 5.93 -16.75 -14.75
N LEU A 160 6.84 -15.77 -14.67
CA LEU A 160 6.47 -14.35 -14.63
C LEU A 160 6.02 -13.81 -16.00
N ILE A 161 6.33 -14.49 -17.11
CA ILE A 161 6.01 -14.01 -18.47
C ILE A 161 4.97 -14.87 -19.20
N ASN A 162 4.44 -15.94 -18.58
CA ASN A 162 3.52 -16.86 -19.24
C ASN A 162 2.05 -16.37 -19.32
N GLY A 163 1.75 -15.17 -18.79
CA GLY A 163 0.41 -14.59 -18.77
C GLY A 163 -0.51 -15.08 -17.65
N ASN A 164 -0.13 -16.13 -16.91
CA ASN A 164 -0.92 -16.67 -15.79
C ASN A 164 -0.74 -15.86 -14.50
N TYR A 165 0.27 -15.00 -14.45
CA TYR A 165 0.59 -14.18 -13.29
C TYR A 165 0.89 -12.74 -13.70
N LYS A 166 0.66 -11.82 -12.76
CA LYS A 166 0.96 -10.38 -12.87
C LYS A 166 1.69 -9.92 -11.62
N LEU A 167 2.57 -8.93 -11.78
CA LEU A 167 3.14 -8.21 -10.66
C LEU A 167 2.17 -7.12 -10.22
N LEU A 168 1.72 -7.19 -8.98
CA LEU A 168 1.12 -6.06 -8.29
C LEU A 168 2.25 -5.25 -7.65
N ILE A 169 2.32 -3.97 -8.03
CA ILE A 169 3.31 -3.01 -7.53
C ILE A 169 2.56 -1.94 -6.74
N GLU A 170 2.96 -1.71 -5.50
CA GLU A 170 2.34 -0.72 -4.61
C GLU A 170 3.43 0.25 -4.10
N PRO A 171 3.26 1.57 -4.25
CA PRO A 171 4.22 2.52 -3.69
C PRO A 171 4.35 2.38 -2.17
N ILE A 172 5.58 2.50 -1.66
CA ILE A 172 5.90 2.61 -0.23
C ILE A 172 6.50 4.00 0.00
N ALA A 173 5.97 4.70 1.00
CA ALA A 173 6.57 5.93 1.50
C ALA A 173 7.38 5.64 2.78
N TYR A 174 8.59 6.21 2.85
CA TYR A 174 9.43 6.21 4.05
C TYR A 174 9.49 7.63 4.62
N PHE A 175 8.79 7.88 5.72
CA PHE A 175 8.65 9.22 6.27
C PHE A 175 8.93 9.26 7.77
N THR A 176 9.16 10.47 8.29
CA THR A 176 9.30 10.73 9.71
C THR A 176 7.99 11.28 10.25
N PHE A 177 7.49 10.71 11.34
CA PHE A 177 6.35 11.21 12.09
C PHE A 177 6.65 11.12 13.58
N GLY A 178 6.40 12.18 14.35
CA GLY A 178 6.79 12.26 15.76
C GLY A 178 8.28 12.01 16.00
N GLY A 179 9.14 12.35 15.03
CA GLY A 179 10.59 12.12 15.10
C GLY A 179 11.03 10.66 14.89
N ARG A 180 10.12 9.75 14.52
CA ARG A 180 10.39 8.33 14.26
C ARG A 180 10.10 7.98 12.81
N ARG A 181 10.80 6.98 12.26
CA ARG A 181 10.65 6.58 10.85
C ARG A 181 9.60 5.49 10.66
N TYR A 182 8.77 5.64 9.64
CA TYR A 182 7.70 4.72 9.30
C TYR A 182 7.82 4.26 7.86
N ALA A 183 7.39 3.02 7.61
CA ALA A 183 7.26 2.46 6.26
C ALA A 183 5.84 1.93 6.08
N MET A 184 5.14 2.42 5.06
CA MET A 184 3.79 1.92 4.74
C MET A 184 3.47 2.15 3.26
N THR A 185 2.63 1.27 2.71
CA THR A 185 2.05 1.50 1.38
C THR A 185 0.96 2.57 1.44
N ALA A 186 0.59 3.14 0.29
CA ALA A 186 -0.55 4.06 0.21
C ALA A 186 -1.86 3.42 0.74
N THR A 187 -2.05 2.12 0.51
CA THR A 187 -3.20 1.38 1.05
C THR A 187 -3.18 1.30 2.57
N GLU A 188 -2.02 1.04 3.16
CA GLU A 188 -1.87 0.96 4.62
C GLU A 188 -2.01 2.31 5.31
N ALA A 189 -1.68 3.40 4.61
CA ALA A 189 -1.89 4.76 5.10
C ALA A 189 -3.36 5.22 5.05
N ALA A 190 -4.19 4.57 4.23
CA ALA A 190 -5.57 4.96 3.98
C ALA A 190 -6.63 4.15 4.75
N ILE A 191 -6.22 3.06 5.42
CA ILE A 191 -7.08 2.17 6.22
C ILE A 191 -6.86 2.48 7.70
#